data_AF-A0A522CNG9-F1
#
_entry.id   AF-A0A522CNG9-F1
#
_cell.length_a   1.000
_cell.length_b   1.000
_cell.length_c   1.000
_cell.angle_alpha   90.00
_cell.angle_beta   90.00
_cell.angle_gamma   90.00
#
_symmetry.space_group_name_H-M   'P 1'
#
loop_
_entity.id
_entity.type
_entity.pdbx_description
1 polymer ?
#
loop_
_entity_poly.entity_id
_entity_poly.type
_entity_poly.pdbx_seq_one_letter_code
_entity_poly.pdbx_strand_id
1 'polypeptide(L)'
;MTKAQQVSFYIYALLSFAGILGGMLYIVTPDVMPYHLEAIGIPWSALPAGTRDLLRVMVKLIGGVTILFSGTIMTLLLVPFRKSEPWAIVTVAVTGAFYNAMGLAAALYIRHTTGARTPWIFGIVSLTLVIIAGIVSLSGMRQRGNRVQRA
;
A
#
# COMPACT_ATOMS: atom_id res chain seq x y z
N MET A 1 -9.17 12.64 18.76
CA MET A 1 -9.26 11.23 18.33
C MET A 1 -9.71 10.35 19.49
N THR A 2 -10.47 9.30 19.22
CA THR A 2 -10.74 8.22 20.19
C THR A 2 -9.54 7.26 20.30
N LYS A 3 -9.49 6.39 21.32
CA LYS A 3 -8.45 5.35 21.43
C LYS A 3 -8.41 4.43 20.20
N ALA A 4 -9.59 4.08 19.66
CA ALA A 4 -9.71 3.29 18.43
C ALA A 4 -9.04 4.01 17.24
N GLN A 5 -9.31 5.30 17.07
CA GLN A 5 -8.68 6.10 16.00
C GLN A 5 -7.16 6.26 16.20
N GLN A 6 -6.66 6.28 17.44
CA GLN A 6 -5.21 6.27 17.71
C GLN A 6 -4.56 4.97 17.23
N VAL A 7 -5.16 3.82 17.53
CA VAL A 7 -4.66 2.53 17.07
C VAL A 7 -4.63 2.47 15.53
N SER A 8 -5.73 2.84 14.87
CA SER A 8 -5.79 2.90 13.41
C SER A 8 -4.75 3.85 12.81
N PHE A 9 -4.54 5.02 13.44
CA PHE A 9 -3.54 5.99 13.00
C PHE A 9 -2.14 5.34 12.94
N TYR A 10 -1.72 4.64 13.99
CA TYR A 10 -0.39 4.02 14.02
C TYR A 10 -0.24 2.88 13.02
N ILE A 11 -1.28 2.06 12.84
CA ILE A 11 -1.26 0.99 11.83
C ILE A 11 -1.11 1.58 10.43
N TYR A 12 -1.93 2.58 10.09
CA TYR A 12 -1.82 3.24 8.78
C TYR A 12 -0.49 3.97 8.60
N ALA A 13 0.00 4.66 9.62
CA ALA A 13 1.29 5.36 9.55
C ALA A 13 2.45 4.37 9.33
N LEU A 14 2.45 3.23 10.02
CA LEU A 14 3.45 2.18 9.82
C LEU A 14 3.42 1.66 8.37
N LEU A 15 2.23 1.35 7.85
CA LEU A 15 2.08 0.86 6.48
C LEU A 15 2.46 1.90 5.43
N SER A 16 2.07 3.17 5.62
CA SER A 16 2.48 4.26 4.75
C SER A 16 3.99 4.46 4.77
N PHE A 17 4.61 4.40 5.95
CA PHE A 17 6.07 4.51 6.07
C PHE A 17 6.78 3.34 5.37
N ALA A 18 6.34 2.10 5.60
CA ALA A 18 6.85 0.93 4.90
C ALA A 18 6.66 1.04 3.38
N GLY A 19 5.52 1.56 2.92
CA GLY A 19 5.26 1.82 1.50
C GLY A 19 6.23 2.84 0.90
N ILE A 20 6.54 3.93 1.60
CA ILE A 20 7.56 4.90 1.17
C ILE A 20 8.92 4.22 1.02
N LEU A 21 9.36 3.44 2.01
CA LEU A 21 10.63 2.72 1.94
C LEU A 21 10.64 1.69 0.80
N GLY A 22 9.55 0.95 0.61
CA GLY A 22 9.39 0.00 -0.48
C GLY A 22 9.43 0.68 -1.85
N GLY A 23 8.76 1.83 -2.00
CA GLY A 23 8.81 2.59 -3.24
C GLY A 23 10.20 3.16 -3.52
N MET A 24 10.93 3.61 -2.50
CA MET A 24 12.34 4.02 -2.64
C MET A 24 13.21 2.86 -3.10
N LEU A 25 13.03 1.67 -2.52
CA LEU A 25 13.74 0.46 -2.94
C LEU A 25 13.51 0.18 -4.43
N TYR A 26 12.28 0.30 -4.94
CA TYR A 26 11.97 0.13 -6.35
C TYR A 26 12.67 1.18 -7.24
N ILE A 27 12.74 2.44 -6.81
CA ILE A 27 13.41 3.50 -7.57
C ILE A 27 14.92 3.26 -7.70
N VAL A 28 15.56 2.79 -6.62
CA VAL A 28 17.03 2.59 -6.60
C VAL A 28 17.46 1.25 -7.17
N THR A 29 16.54 0.30 -7.39
CA THR A 29 16.84 -0.98 -8.05
C THR A 29 17.40 -0.72 -9.47
N PRO A 30 18.62 -1.21 -9.79
CA PRO A 30 19.25 -0.94 -11.08
C PRO A 30 18.51 -1.56 -12.28
N ASP A 31 17.97 -2.77 -12.09
CA ASP A 31 17.24 -3.52 -13.11
C ASP A 31 15.80 -3.79 -12.65
N VAL A 32 15.44 -5.05 -12.39
CA VAL A 32 14.13 -5.47 -11.87
C VAL A 32 14.29 -6.33 -10.63
N MET A 33 13.24 -6.46 -9.81
CA MET A 33 13.27 -7.39 -8.68
C MET A 33 13.46 -8.84 -9.15
N PRO A 34 14.16 -9.71 -8.38
CA PRO A 34 14.46 -11.08 -8.77
C PRO A 34 13.24 -11.90 -9.21
N TYR A 35 12.09 -11.75 -8.52
CA TYR A 35 10.86 -12.46 -8.88
C TYR A 35 10.31 -12.06 -10.26
N HIS A 36 10.65 -10.88 -10.79
CA HIS A 36 10.27 -10.53 -12.16
C HIS A 36 11.05 -11.36 -13.19
N LEU A 37 12.34 -11.63 -12.93
CA LEU A 37 13.14 -12.50 -13.80
C LEU A 37 12.66 -13.95 -13.73
N GLU A 38 12.30 -14.42 -12.53
CA GLU A 38 11.64 -15.72 -12.36
C GLU A 38 10.35 -15.80 -13.20
N ALA A 39 9.53 -14.74 -13.19
CA ALA A 39 8.29 -14.69 -13.97
C ALA A 39 8.52 -14.62 -15.49
N ILE A 40 9.58 -13.93 -15.92
CA ILE A 40 9.97 -13.81 -17.34
C ILE A 40 10.57 -15.13 -17.85
N GLY A 41 11.26 -15.90 -17.01
CA GLY A 41 11.77 -17.23 -17.34
C GLY A 41 13.06 -17.24 -18.16
N ILE A 42 13.66 -16.08 -18.46
CA ILE A 42 14.96 -15.99 -19.14
C ILE A 42 15.92 -15.03 -18.40
N PRO A 43 17.24 -15.19 -18.54
CA PRO A 43 18.21 -14.31 -17.92
C PRO A 43 18.05 -12.86 -18.39
N TRP A 44 18.33 -11.90 -17.50
CA TRP A 44 18.27 -10.47 -17.83
C TRP A 44 19.10 -10.10 -19.07
N SER A 45 20.29 -10.66 -19.22
CA SER A 45 21.18 -10.42 -20.37
C SER A 45 20.62 -10.91 -21.71
N ALA A 46 19.69 -11.86 -21.69
CA ALA A 46 19.05 -12.41 -22.89
C ALA A 46 17.87 -11.55 -23.39
N LEU A 47 17.43 -10.56 -22.60
CA LEU A 47 16.37 -9.65 -23.01
C LEU A 47 16.89 -8.59 -24.01
N PRO A 48 16.10 -8.25 -25.05
CA PRO A 48 16.40 -7.12 -25.91
C PRO A 48 16.61 -5.84 -25.11
N ALA A 49 17.53 -4.98 -25.55
CA ALA A 49 17.87 -3.75 -24.84
C ALA A 49 16.65 -2.87 -24.55
N GLY A 50 15.79 -2.65 -25.56
CA GLY A 50 14.56 -1.88 -25.38
C GLY A 50 13.58 -2.49 -24.36
N THR A 51 13.50 -3.82 -24.27
CA THR A 51 12.68 -4.50 -23.25
C THR A 51 13.24 -4.28 -21.84
N ARG A 52 14.57 -4.34 -21.68
CA ARG A 52 15.22 -4.05 -20.39
C ARG A 52 14.98 -2.61 -19.96
N ASP A 53 15.09 -1.65 -20.87
CA ASP A 53 14.86 -0.24 -20.57
C ASP A 53 13.42 0.02 -20.17
N LEU A 54 12.46 -0.55 -20.90
CA LEU A 54 11.04 -0.46 -20.55
C LEU A 54 10.78 -1.04 -19.15
N LEU A 55 11.30 -2.23 -18.85
CA LEU A 55 11.10 -2.87 -17.55
C LEU A 55 11.71 -2.06 -16.39
N ARG A 56 12.89 -1.45 -16.59
CA ARG A 56 13.47 -0.53 -15.59
C ARG A 56 12.56 0.67 -15.34
N VAL A 57 12.04 1.28 -16.40
CA VAL A 57 11.11 2.41 -16.28
C VAL A 57 9.85 1.99 -15.52
N MET A 58 9.29 0.82 -15.80
CA MET A 58 8.11 0.30 -15.10
C MET A 58 8.35 0.09 -13.61
N VAL A 59 9.50 -0.49 -13.23
CA VAL A 59 9.85 -0.68 -11.81
C VAL A 59 10.01 0.67 -11.11
N LYS A 60 10.67 1.64 -11.72
CA LYS A 60 10.82 3.00 -11.17
C LYS A 60 9.48 3.71 -11.06
N LEU A 61 8.62 3.57 -12.06
CA LEU A 61 7.28 4.16 -12.07
C LEU A 61 6.43 3.59 -10.93
N ILE A 62 6.42 2.26 -10.75
CA ILE A 62 5.74 1.63 -9.62
C ILE A 62 6.29 2.18 -8.30
N GLY A 63 7.61 2.27 -8.16
CA GLY A 63 8.22 2.85 -6.96
C GLY A 63 7.74 4.29 -6.69
N GLY A 64 7.72 5.15 -7.72
CA GLY A 64 7.22 6.52 -7.62
C GLY A 64 5.75 6.61 -7.25
N VAL A 65 4.89 5.81 -7.88
CA VAL A 65 3.45 5.76 -7.58
C VAL A 65 3.21 5.27 -6.15
N THR A 66 3.97 4.28 -5.69
CA THR A 66 3.90 3.80 -4.31
C THR A 66 4.28 4.90 -3.31
N ILE A 67 5.39 5.62 -3.54
CA ILE A 67 5.79 6.75 -2.68
C ILE A 67 4.70 7.82 -2.66
N LEU A 68 4.18 8.21 -3.82
CA LEU A 68 3.14 9.24 -3.93
C LEU A 68 1.87 8.84 -3.17
N PHE A 69 1.40 7.61 -3.37
CA PHE A 69 0.23 7.08 -2.68
C PHE A 69 0.45 7.05 -1.16
N SER A 70 1.55 6.44 -0.71
CA SER A 70 1.87 6.34 0.72
C SER A 70 2.08 7.69 1.38
N GLY A 71 2.72 8.64 0.70
CA GLY A 71 2.88 10.03 1.16
C GLY A 71 1.56 10.80 1.22
N THR A 72 0.64 10.54 0.28
CA THR A 72 -0.72 11.10 0.32
C THR A 72 -1.49 10.57 1.52
N ILE A 73 -1.48 9.25 1.75
CA ILE A 73 -2.09 8.66 2.95
C ILE A 73 -1.46 9.24 4.21
N MET A 74 -0.13 9.36 4.28
CA MET A 74 0.54 9.97 5.42
C MET A 74 0.06 11.41 5.65
N THR A 75 -0.08 12.21 4.60
CA THR A 75 -0.59 13.59 4.71
C THR A 75 -2.02 13.63 5.24
N LEU A 76 -2.90 12.75 4.73
CA LEU A 76 -4.27 12.60 5.22
C LEU A 76 -4.31 12.15 6.69
N LEU A 77 -3.39 11.26 7.10
CA LEU A 77 -3.26 10.84 8.49
C LEU A 77 -2.83 11.99 9.39
N LEU A 78 -1.78 12.72 9.00
CA LEU A 78 -1.15 13.73 9.86
C LEU A 78 -2.02 14.97 10.06
N VAL A 79 -2.89 15.31 9.10
CA VAL A 79 -3.70 16.54 9.12
C VAL A 79 -5.20 16.26 9.37
N PRO A 80 -6.03 15.84 8.39
CA PRO A 80 -7.47 15.73 8.60
C PRO A 80 -7.88 14.51 9.44
N PHE A 81 -7.18 13.37 9.36
CA PHE A 81 -7.51 12.20 10.18
C PHE A 81 -7.27 12.46 11.68
N ARG A 82 -6.20 13.19 12.03
CA ARG A 82 -5.93 13.60 13.42
C ARG A 82 -7.02 14.50 14.01
N LYS A 83 -7.62 15.35 13.17
CA LYS A 83 -8.81 16.15 13.50
C LYS A 83 -10.10 15.31 13.57
N SER A 84 -9.99 14.02 13.23
CA SER A 84 -11.09 13.05 13.23
C SER A 84 -12.23 13.50 12.29
N GLU A 85 -11.83 14.06 11.14
CA GLU A 85 -12.72 14.41 10.04
C GLU A 85 -13.30 13.14 9.39
N PRO A 86 -14.64 13.00 9.28
CA PRO A 86 -15.26 11.79 8.77
C PRO A 86 -14.82 11.40 7.36
N TRP A 87 -14.70 12.38 6.45
CA TRP A 87 -14.30 12.13 5.07
C TRP A 87 -12.89 11.54 5.00
N ALA A 88 -11.95 12.04 5.80
CA ALA A 88 -10.57 11.56 5.80
C ALA A 88 -10.44 10.13 6.35
N ILE A 89 -11.23 9.79 7.38
CA ILE A 89 -11.28 8.43 7.93
C ILE A 89 -11.73 7.44 6.86
N VAL A 90 -12.81 7.77 6.13
CA VAL A 90 -13.32 6.93 5.05
C VAL A 90 -12.33 6.86 3.89
N THR A 91 -11.78 8.00 3.45
CA THR A 91 -10.82 8.06 2.34
C THR A 91 -9.60 7.19 2.62
N VAL A 92 -8.97 7.31 3.79
CA VAL A 92 -7.78 6.49 4.14
C VAL A 92 -8.11 5.00 4.15
N ALA A 93 -9.25 4.62 4.74
CA ALA A 93 -9.67 3.22 4.80
C ALA A 93 -9.93 2.62 3.40
N VAL A 94 -10.73 3.30 2.58
CA VAL A 94 -11.15 2.80 1.25
C VAL A 94 -9.98 2.78 0.29
N THR A 95 -9.23 3.89 0.17
CA THR A 95 -8.11 3.97 -0.77
C THR A 95 -6.96 3.06 -0.36
N GLY A 96 -6.68 2.96 0.94
CA GLY A 96 -5.73 1.99 1.50
C GLY A 96 -6.11 0.55 1.13
N ALA A 97 -7.39 0.18 1.31
CA ALA A 97 -7.84 -1.18 1.05
C ALA A 97 -7.77 -1.49 -0.45
N PHE A 98 -8.22 -0.57 -1.29
CA PHE A 98 -8.17 -0.71 -2.74
C PHE A 98 -6.75 -0.87 -3.26
N TYR A 99 -5.82 0.00 -2.84
CA TYR A 99 -4.42 -0.07 -3.24
C TYR A 99 -3.77 -1.42 -2.88
N ASN A 100 -3.97 -1.88 -1.64
CA ASN A 100 -3.41 -3.15 -1.18
C ASN A 100 -4.08 -4.36 -1.86
N ALA A 101 -5.38 -4.31 -2.13
CA ALA A 101 -6.09 -5.36 -2.85
C ALA A 101 -5.59 -5.50 -4.29
N MET A 102 -5.39 -4.39 -5.00
CA MET A 102 -4.85 -4.39 -6.36
C MET A 102 -3.40 -4.91 -6.39
N GLY A 103 -2.56 -4.47 -5.46
CA GLY A 103 -1.18 -4.97 -5.35
C GLY A 103 -1.12 -6.47 -5.07
N LEU A 104 -1.95 -6.96 -4.16
CA LEU A 104 -2.07 -8.39 -3.87
C LEU A 104 -2.58 -9.18 -5.08
N ALA A 105 -3.62 -8.68 -5.77
CA ALA A 105 -4.17 -9.32 -6.96
C ALA A 105 -3.10 -9.48 -8.05
N ALA A 106 -2.30 -8.45 -8.30
CA ALA A 106 -1.19 -8.52 -9.27
C ALA A 106 -0.13 -9.56 -8.85
N ALA A 107 0.25 -9.58 -7.57
CA ALA A 107 1.25 -10.54 -7.05
C ALA A 107 0.75 -11.99 -7.15
N LEU A 108 -0.53 -12.23 -6.84
CA LEU A 108 -1.16 -13.55 -6.97
C LEU A 108 -1.30 -13.95 -8.43
N TYR A 109 -1.73 -13.04 -9.30
CA TYR A 109 -1.87 -13.30 -10.73
C TYR A 109 -0.54 -13.80 -11.32
N ILE A 110 0.56 -13.07 -11.12
CA ILE A 110 1.88 -13.47 -11.61
C ILE A 110 2.32 -14.82 -11.02
N ARG A 111 2.11 -15.04 -9.71
CA ARG A 111 2.44 -16.31 -9.07
C ARG A 111 1.68 -17.47 -9.69
N HIS A 112 0.38 -17.31 -9.93
CA HIS A 112 -0.47 -18.37 -10.48
C HIS A 112 -0.14 -18.67 -11.95
N THR A 113 0.22 -17.66 -12.74
CA THR A 113 0.49 -17.84 -14.18
C THR A 113 1.92 -18.29 -14.47
N THR A 114 2.89 -17.88 -13.66
CA THR A 114 4.33 -18.13 -13.93
C THR A 114 5.01 -19.04 -12.91
N GLY A 115 4.41 -19.26 -11.73
CA GLY A 115 5.05 -19.96 -10.63
C GLY A 115 6.11 -19.15 -9.87
N ALA A 116 6.36 -17.89 -10.27
CA ALA A 116 7.35 -17.03 -9.65
C ALA A 116 7.08 -16.77 -8.16
N ARG A 117 8.15 -16.58 -7.38
CA ARG A 117 8.08 -16.33 -5.93
C ARG A 117 7.78 -14.87 -5.64
N THR A 118 6.58 -14.43 -5.99
CA THR A 118 6.13 -13.06 -5.70
C THR A 118 5.97 -12.81 -4.19
N PRO A 119 6.11 -11.56 -3.73
CA PRO A 119 5.99 -11.20 -2.31
C PRO A 119 4.53 -11.11 -1.81
N TRP A 120 3.65 -12.04 -2.20
CA TRP A 120 2.20 -12.00 -1.90
C TRP A 120 1.86 -11.98 -0.41
N ILE A 121 2.70 -12.59 0.44
CA ILE A 121 2.47 -12.63 1.90
C ILE A 121 2.42 -11.21 2.47
N PHE A 122 3.32 -10.32 2.01
CA PHE A 122 3.32 -8.92 2.44
C PHE A 122 2.02 -8.23 2.03
N GLY A 123 1.49 -8.53 0.83
CA GLY A 123 0.20 -8.01 0.36
C GLY A 123 -0.99 -8.48 1.20
N ILE A 124 -1.00 -9.75 1.64
CA ILE A 124 -2.05 -10.23 2.55
C ILE A 124 -1.97 -9.51 3.89
N VAL A 125 -0.79 -9.49 4.50
CA VAL A 125 -0.58 -8.85 5.81
C VAL A 125 -0.98 -7.38 5.76
N SER A 126 -0.53 -6.64 4.74
CA SER A 126 -0.87 -5.22 4.61
C SER A 126 -2.36 -4.99 4.38
N LEU A 127 -3.01 -5.78 3.51
CA LEU A 127 -4.45 -5.69 3.27
C LEU A 127 -5.25 -5.99 4.54
N THR A 128 -4.92 -7.06 5.25
CA THR A 128 -5.58 -7.42 6.51
C THR A 128 -5.44 -6.31 7.55
N LEU A 129 -4.24 -5.76 7.73
CA LEU A 129 -3.99 -4.66 8.67
C LEU A 129 -4.79 -3.40 8.30
N VAL A 130 -4.86 -3.05 7.01
CA VAL A 130 -5.65 -1.91 6.53
C VAL A 130 -7.15 -2.10 6.79
N ILE A 131 -7.68 -3.30 6.55
CA ILE A 131 -9.09 -3.61 6.79
C ILE A 131 -9.40 -3.51 8.29
N ILE A 132 -8.56 -4.10 9.14
CA ILE A 132 -8.72 -4.01 10.61
C ILE A 132 -8.67 -2.55 11.06
N ALA A 133 -7.66 -1.79 10.64
CA ALA A 133 -7.54 -0.38 10.96
C ALA A 133 -8.75 0.43 10.46
N GLY A 134 -9.32 0.06 9.31
CA GLY A 134 -10.51 0.67 8.73
C GLY A 134 -11.73 0.47 9.61
N ILE A 135 -12.03 -0.79 9.94
CA ILE A 135 -13.15 -1.15 10.82
C ILE A 135 -13.03 -0.46 12.18
N VAL A 136 -11.83 -0.47 12.77
CA VAL A 136 -11.55 0.16 14.08
C VAL A 136 -11.75 1.69 14.00
N SER A 137 -11.27 2.34 12.94
CA SER A 137 -11.38 3.80 12.79
C SER A 137 -12.84 4.25 12.57
N LEU A 138 -13.61 3.50 11.78
CA LEU A 138 -15.04 3.74 11.53
C LEU A 138 -15.87 3.51 12.81
N SER A 139 -15.52 2.50 13.60
CA SER A 139 -16.14 2.27 14.90
C SER A 139 -15.87 3.44 15.86
N GLY A 140 -14.64 3.96 15.88
CA GLY A 140 -14.27 5.16 16.63
C GLY A 140 -15.01 6.42 16.19
N MET A 141 -15.24 6.58 14.87
CA MET A 141 -16.03 7.67 14.30
C MET A 141 -17.49 7.62 14.79
N ARG A 142 -18.12 6.43 14.74
CA ARG A 142 -19.50 6.23 15.22
C ARG A 142 -19.65 6.53 16.71
N GLN A 143 -18.70 6.08 17.53
CA GLN A 143 -18.70 6.37 18.97
C GLN A 143 -18.65 7.87 19.27
N ARG A 144 -17.86 8.63 18.51
CA ARG A 144 -17.77 10.10 18.66
C ARG A 144 -19.09 10.77 18.31
N GLY A 145 -19.73 10.37 17.20
CA GLY A 145 -21.03 10.90 16.78
C GLY A 145 -22.11 10.70 17.86
N ASN A 146 -22.20 9.49 18.42
CA ASN A 146 -23.16 9.18 19.49
C ASN A 146 -22.93 9.99 20.78
N ARG A 147 -21.69 10.38 21.10
CA ARG A 147 -21.39 11.22 22.27
C ARG A 147 -21.83 12.67 22.06
N VAL A 148 -21.62 13.21 20.87
CA VAL A 148 -22.02 14.59 20.54
C VAL A 148 -23.55 14.74 20.55
N GLN A 149 -24.29 13.72 20.12
CA GLN A 149 -25.77 13.74 20.16
C GLN A 149 -26.37 13.63 21.58
N ARG A 150 -25.57 13.22 22.57
CA ARG A 150 -26.00 13.03 23.97
C ARG A 150 -25.58 14.17 24.89
N ALA A 151 -24.82 15.14 24.38
CA ALA A 151 -24.37 16.33 25.11
C ALA A 151 -25.23 17.52 24.72
#